data_AF-A0A8T3P6F6-F1
#
_entry.id   AF-A0A8T3P6F6-F1
#
_cell.length_a   1.000
_cell.length_b   1.000
_cell.length_c   1.000
_cell.angle_alpha   90.00
_cell.angle_beta   90.00
_cell.angle_gamma   90.00
#
_symmetry.space_group_name_H-M   'P 1'
#
loop_
_entity.id
_entity.type
_entity.pdbx_description
1 polymer ?
#
loop_
_entity_poly.entity_id
_entity_poly.type
_entity_poly.pdbx_seq_one_letter_code
_entity_poly.pdbx_strand_id
1 'polypeptide(L)'
;MGDEVELKYSVASSPELEQLVEGLAADGVEVGPWREFEMRDRYLDTADGALGRAGYGARIRKTSDGTVLALKRSRNVGADGRRRKGSSGAGAGAKGAGAKQASGNGVGGNAAGGRALHRRAEYEAPAGPGRDPSRWPESEARALLEAELKGAELRERFVLQQVRRERDVSADGSRAVLSLDRTTVRLGRRRLGTFETLEVELREGDEALLGTLAGRLEASGLVDPQPASKEQLAQAMVDAARRLPPVPSSPGITPEDPLAEAGRKVLAMHLARMLSREAGSRSGDDMEDVHKMRVATRRMRAAWRVFEDAYRPKRAKRYVAELKAVAAALGGVRDLDVLLGHVGGYGASLAREGDGDADAAAGLDPLVAHWRRAREQAREGLIRTLDSAAYHAFVDDYLEFVATAGAGGVQVEANAPSRVRDTAP
;
A
#
# COMPACT_ATOMS: atom_id res chain seq x y z
N MET A 1 -18.67 -20.92 -13.63
CA MET A 1 -18.40 -20.53 -12.23
C MET A 1 -17.31 -21.42 -11.68
N GLY A 2 -16.16 -20.84 -11.31
CA GLY A 2 -15.12 -21.53 -10.53
C GLY A 2 -15.10 -20.99 -9.11
N ASP A 3 -15.04 -21.86 -8.11
CA ASP A 3 -14.70 -21.46 -6.75
C ASP A 3 -13.16 -21.47 -6.64
N GLU A 4 -12.55 -20.28 -6.62
CA GLU A 4 -11.12 -20.15 -6.33
C GLU A 4 -10.89 -20.36 -4.83
N VAL A 5 -9.90 -21.19 -4.49
CA VAL A 5 -9.42 -21.40 -3.11
C VAL A 5 -7.95 -21.00 -3.05
N GLU A 6 -7.63 -19.96 -2.27
CA GLU A 6 -6.28 -19.40 -2.22
C GLU A 6 -5.85 -19.04 -0.80
N LEU A 7 -4.56 -19.12 -0.51
CA LEU A 7 -3.93 -18.42 0.61
C LEU A 7 -3.48 -17.04 0.17
N LYS A 8 -3.57 -16.04 1.06
CA LYS A 8 -3.10 -14.67 0.81
C LYS A 8 -2.31 -14.10 1.95
N TYR A 9 -1.14 -13.58 1.62
CA TYR A 9 -0.24 -12.94 2.56
C TYR A 9 0.28 -11.60 2.03
N SER A 10 0.48 -10.66 2.94
CA SER A 10 1.35 -9.50 2.71
C SER A 10 2.78 -9.91 3.05
N VAL A 11 3.71 -9.46 2.21
CA VAL A 11 5.12 -9.78 2.34
C VAL A 11 5.95 -8.53 2.11
N ALA A 12 7.14 -8.49 2.70
CA ALA A 12 8.23 -7.64 2.22
C ALA A 12 9.12 -8.52 1.35
N SER A 13 9.29 -8.18 0.08
CA SER A 13 10.17 -8.90 -0.84
C SER A 13 11.59 -8.88 -0.29
N SER A 14 12.07 -10.04 0.12
CA SER A 14 13.39 -10.20 0.71
C SER A 14 14.06 -11.48 0.17
N PRO A 15 15.39 -11.53 0.09
CA PRO A 15 16.12 -12.76 -0.26
C PRO A 15 15.74 -13.95 0.64
N GLU A 16 15.40 -13.68 1.90
CA GLU A 16 14.95 -14.69 2.86
C GLU A 16 13.61 -15.32 2.46
N LEU A 17 12.67 -14.54 1.92
CA LEU A 17 11.40 -15.08 1.41
C LEU A 17 11.63 -15.97 0.18
N GLU A 18 12.55 -15.59 -0.71
CA GLU A 18 12.91 -16.43 -1.87
C GLU A 18 13.55 -17.75 -1.42
N GLN A 19 14.50 -17.68 -0.48
CA GLN A 19 15.13 -18.87 0.11
C GLN A 19 14.10 -19.76 0.82
N LEU A 20 13.12 -19.18 1.53
CA LEU A 20 12.03 -19.93 2.14
C LEU A 20 11.23 -20.69 1.08
N VAL A 21 10.87 -20.03 -0.01
CA VAL A 21 10.09 -20.62 -1.11
C VAL A 21 10.89 -21.71 -1.84
N GLU A 22 12.20 -21.56 -1.99
CA GLU A 22 13.09 -22.62 -2.49
C GLU A 22 13.17 -23.81 -1.51
N GLY A 23 13.24 -23.51 -0.21
CA GLY A 23 13.31 -24.50 0.87
C GLY A 23 12.02 -25.29 1.11
N LEU A 24 10.91 -24.97 0.43
CA LEU A 24 9.68 -25.77 0.44
C LEU A 24 9.92 -27.16 -0.19
N ALA A 25 10.87 -27.27 -1.11
CA ALA A 25 11.19 -28.53 -1.79
C ALA A 25 11.62 -29.66 -0.82
N ALA A 26 12.12 -29.30 0.35
CA ALA A 26 12.64 -30.26 1.34
C ALA A 26 11.55 -31.01 2.13
N ASP A 27 10.27 -30.62 2.02
CA ASP A 27 9.17 -31.17 2.84
C ASP A 27 8.23 -32.11 2.08
N GLY A 28 8.73 -32.74 1.01
CA GLY A 28 7.87 -33.57 0.15
C GLY A 28 6.93 -32.77 -0.75
N VAL A 29 7.14 -31.45 -0.85
CA VAL A 29 6.50 -30.59 -1.84
C VAL A 29 7.42 -30.51 -3.06
N GLU A 30 6.93 -30.86 -4.23
CA GLU A 30 7.62 -30.60 -5.49
C GLU A 30 7.43 -29.12 -5.88
N VAL A 31 8.52 -28.46 -6.26
CA VAL A 31 8.53 -27.02 -6.60
C VAL A 31 9.06 -26.84 -8.02
N GLY A 32 8.22 -26.26 -8.89
CA GLY A 32 8.55 -25.97 -10.28
C GLY A 32 9.42 -24.71 -10.47
N PRO A 33 9.87 -24.44 -11.71
CA PRO A 33 10.66 -23.26 -12.03
C PRO A 33 9.84 -21.96 -11.92
N TRP A 34 10.53 -20.84 -11.69
CA TRP A 34 9.91 -19.51 -11.76
C TRP A 34 9.52 -19.15 -13.20
N ARG A 35 8.36 -18.53 -13.35
CA ARG A 35 7.89 -17.84 -14.56
C ARG A 35 7.52 -16.41 -14.18
N GLU A 36 7.81 -15.44 -15.04
CA GLU A 36 7.53 -14.02 -14.79
C GLU A 36 6.57 -13.44 -15.84
N PHE A 37 5.63 -12.62 -15.38
CA PHE A 37 4.59 -12.02 -16.20
C PHE A 37 4.37 -10.56 -15.82
N GLU A 38 4.25 -9.70 -16.83
CA GLU A 38 3.71 -8.35 -16.64
C GLU A 38 2.21 -8.34 -16.94
N MET A 39 1.44 -7.79 -16.03
CA MET A 39 -0.01 -7.72 -16.12
C MET A 39 -0.51 -6.30 -15.90
N ARG A 40 -1.58 -5.95 -16.62
CA ARG A 40 -2.26 -4.67 -16.46
C ARG A 40 -3.77 -4.87 -16.39
N ASP A 41 -4.33 -4.61 -15.22
CA ASP A 41 -5.77 -4.71 -14.95
C ASP A 41 -6.38 -3.33 -14.84
N ARG A 42 -7.46 -3.08 -15.59
CA ARG A 42 -8.29 -1.88 -15.43
C ARG A 42 -9.52 -2.28 -14.63
N TYR A 43 -9.65 -1.73 -13.43
CA TYR A 43 -10.84 -1.95 -12.60
C TYR A 43 -11.93 -0.96 -12.99
N LEU A 44 -13.13 -1.49 -13.21
CA LEU A 44 -14.26 -0.77 -13.77
C LEU A 44 -15.43 -0.75 -12.79
N ASP A 45 -16.19 0.34 -12.82
CA ASP A 45 -17.49 0.47 -12.12
C ASP A 45 -18.23 1.70 -12.67
N THR A 46 -19.44 1.94 -12.21
CA THR A 46 -20.16 3.18 -12.50
C THR A 46 -19.61 4.34 -11.66
N ALA A 47 -19.99 5.58 -12.03
CA ALA A 47 -19.57 6.79 -11.31
C ALA A 47 -19.92 6.77 -9.82
N ASP A 48 -21.03 6.13 -9.47
CA ASP A 48 -21.56 5.99 -8.12
C ASP A 48 -21.20 4.65 -7.45
N GLY A 49 -20.56 3.72 -8.18
CA GLY A 49 -20.07 2.45 -7.63
C GLY A 49 -21.12 1.33 -7.54
N ALA A 50 -21.99 1.20 -8.54
CA ALA A 50 -23.07 0.22 -8.56
C ALA A 50 -22.58 -1.23 -8.42
N LEU A 51 -21.51 -1.61 -9.13
CA LEU A 51 -20.96 -2.97 -9.06
C LEU A 51 -20.44 -3.27 -7.65
N GLY A 52 -19.65 -2.35 -7.09
CA GLY A 52 -19.13 -2.49 -5.73
C GLY A 52 -20.23 -2.63 -4.68
N ARG A 53 -21.32 -1.86 -4.79
CA ARG A 53 -22.48 -1.97 -3.89
C ARG A 53 -23.25 -3.28 -4.05
N ALA A 54 -23.29 -3.84 -5.27
CA ALA A 54 -23.83 -5.17 -5.54
C ALA A 54 -22.88 -6.31 -5.11
N GLY A 55 -21.69 -5.98 -4.61
CA GLY A 55 -20.69 -6.96 -4.14
C GLY A 55 -19.82 -7.53 -5.26
N TYR A 56 -19.78 -6.89 -6.42
CA TYR A 56 -18.94 -7.27 -7.53
C TYR A 56 -17.70 -6.36 -7.65
N GLY A 57 -16.57 -6.99 -7.94
CA GLY A 57 -15.40 -6.32 -8.50
C GLY A 57 -15.27 -6.69 -9.97
N ALA A 58 -15.16 -5.71 -10.86
CA ALA A 58 -14.99 -5.95 -12.29
C ALA A 58 -13.65 -5.41 -12.76
N ARG A 59 -12.90 -6.24 -13.50
CA ARG A 59 -11.68 -5.81 -14.20
C ARG A 59 -11.69 -6.30 -15.63
N ILE A 60 -11.05 -5.53 -16.52
CA ILE A 60 -10.64 -6.01 -17.84
C ILE A 60 -9.12 -6.09 -17.91
N ARG A 61 -8.63 -7.15 -18.54
CA ARG A 61 -7.20 -7.41 -18.79
C ARG A 61 -6.99 -7.65 -20.28
N LYS A 62 -5.99 -7.01 -20.86
CA LYS A 62 -5.52 -7.35 -22.21
C LYS A 62 -4.48 -8.46 -22.09
N THR A 63 -4.68 -9.54 -22.82
CA THR A 63 -3.76 -10.69 -22.93
C THR A 63 -3.26 -10.81 -24.38
N SER A 64 -2.44 -11.82 -24.66
CA SER A 64 -2.06 -12.21 -26.03
C SER A 64 -3.27 -12.59 -26.88
N ASP A 65 -4.26 -13.25 -26.26
CA ASP A 65 -5.39 -13.88 -26.95
C ASP A 65 -6.64 -12.99 -27.04
N GLY A 66 -6.59 -11.79 -26.45
CA GLY A 66 -7.69 -10.83 -26.51
C GLY A 66 -7.82 -9.96 -25.27
N THR A 67 -9.03 -9.49 -24.99
CA THR A 67 -9.35 -8.84 -23.72
C THR A 67 -10.27 -9.77 -22.92
N VAL A 68 -10.00 -9.92 -21.64
CA VAL A 68 -10.77 -10.78 -20.73
C VAL A 68 -11.41 -9.91 -19.66
N LEU A 69 -12.72 -10.07 -19.47
CA LEU A 69 -13.46 -9.58 -18.31
C LEU A 69 -13.34 -10.63 -17.20
N ALA A 70 -12.97 -10.19 -16.00
CA ALA A 70 -13.15 -10.95 -14.78
C ALA A 70 -14.13 -10.22 -13.87
N LEU A 71 -15.24 -10.87 -13.56
CA LEU A 71 -16.24 -10.40 -12.60
C LEU A 71 -16.15 -11.28 -11.35
N LYS A 72 -15.66 -10.69 -10.28
CA LYS A 72 -15.40 -11.41 -9.02
C LYS A 72 -16.47 -11.05 -7.99
N ARG A 73 -17.13 -12.03 -7.36
CA ARG A 73 -18.18 -11.76 -6.35
C ARG A 73 -17.63 -11.83 -4.94
N SER A 74 -17.74 -10.77 -4.15
CA SER A 74 -17.34 -10.77 -2.74
C SER A 74 -18.45 -11.35 -1.87
N ARG A 75 -18.13 -12.33 -1.01
CA ARG A 75 -19.10 -12.96 -0.08
C ARG A 75 -19.57 -12.03 1.06
N ASN A 76 -19.04 -10.81 1.18
CA ASN A 76 -19.28 -9.89 2.30
C ASN A 76 -20.48 -8.95 2.14
N VAL A 77 -21.23 -9.02 1.04
CA VAL A 77 -22.45 -8.25 0.83
C VAL A 77 -23.65 -9.18 1.03
N GLY A 78 -24.39 -8.98 2.13
CA GLY A 78 -25.68 -9.66 2.30
C GLY A 78 -26.64 -9.24 1.19
N ALA A 79 -27.64 -10.06 0.88
CA ALA A 79 -28.64 -9.82 -0.17
C ALA A 79 -29.42 -8.47 -0.06
N ASP A 80 -29.20 -7.71 1.00
CA ASP A 80 -29.78 -6.39 1.30
C ASP A 80 -28.74 -5.23 1.24
N GLY A 81 -27.58 -5.42 0.62
CA GLY A 81 -26.57 -4.36 0.41
C GLY A 81 -25.87 -3.84 1.68
N ARG A 82 -26.21 -4.35 2.87
CA ARG A 82 -25.53 -4.02 4.13
C ARG A 82 -24.27 -4.87 4.29
N ARG A 83 -23.13 -4.20 4.56
CA ARG A 83 -21.90 -4.85 5.03
C ARG A 83 -22.24 -5.71 6.25
N ARG A 84 -21.96 -7.02 6.19
CA ARG A 84 -21.87 -7.83 7.42
C ARG A 84 -20.73 -7.23 8.25
N LYS A 85 -21.04 -6.69 9.43
CA LYS A 85 -20.01 -6.32 10.41
C LYS A 85 -19.22 -7.59 10.71
N GLY A 86 -17.95 -7.60 10.34
CA GLY A 86 -17.00 -8.58 10.87
C GLY A 86 -17.05 -8.50 12.40
N SER A 87 -17.06 -9.66 13.04
CA SER A 87 -17.02 -9.77 14.50
C SER A 87 -15.69 -9.23 15.02
N SER A 88 -15.57 -7.91 15.16
CA SER A 88 -14.58 -7.29 16.02
C SER A 88 -15.01 -7.57 17.45
N GLY A 89 -14.38 -8.55 18.10
CA GLY A 89 -14.52 -8.77 19.52
C GLY A 89 -14.06 -7.54 20.29
N ALA A 90 -15.01 -6.69 20.66
CA ALA A 90 -14.80 -5.66 21.67
C ALA A 90 -14.88 -6.33 23.04
N GLY A 91 -13.73 -6.46 23.70
CA GLY A 91 -13.65 -6.88 25.08
C GLY A 91 -14.25 -5.80 25.98
N ALA A 92 -15.43 -6.08 26.54
CA ALA A 92 -15.96 -5.39 27.71
C ALA A 92 -16.13 -6.44 28.80
N GLY A 93 -15.39 -6.26 29.89
CA GLY A 93 -15.41 -7.18 31.03
C GLY A 93 -16.72 -7.14 31.80
N ALA A 94 -17.22 -8.32 32.15
CA ALA A 94 -18.15 -8.51 33.25
C ALA A 94 -17.90 -9.88 33.88
N LYS A 95 -17.59 -9.87 35.18
CA LYS A 95 -17.51 -11.05 36.05
C LYS A 95 -18.92 -11.61 36.26
N GLY A 96 -19.07 -12.93 36.17
CA GLY A 96 -20.28 -13.64 36.57
C GLY A 96 -20.09 -15.15 36.48
N ALA A 97 -19.99 -15.81 37.64
CA ALA A 97 -19.88 -17.25 37.77
C ALA A 97 -21.22 -17.95 37.50
N GLY A 98 -21.19 -19.19 36.97
CA GLY A 98 -22.35 -20.09 37.07
C GLY A 98 -22.51 -21.13 35.96
N ALA A 99 -22.18 -22.37 36.32
CA ALA A 99 -22.81 -23.64 35.91
C ALA A 99 -22.64 -24.21 34.48
N LYS A 100 -22.14 -25.45 34.49
CA LYS A 100 -22.08 -26.45 33.41
C LYS A 100 -23.45 -26.75 32.81
N GLN A 101 -23.51 -26.92 31.49
CA GLN A 101 -24.23 -28.02 30.83
C GLN A 101 -23.49 -28.39 29.54
N ALA A 102 -23.26 -29.69 29.37
CA ALA A 102 -22.57 -30.29 28.25
C ALA A 102 -23.55 -30.57 27.10
N SER A 103 -23.17 -30.24 25.86
CA SER A 103 -23.64 -30.91 24.65
C SER A 103 -22.83 -30.42 23.44
N GLY A 104 -22.35 -31.35 22.62
CA GLY A 104 -22.01 -31.09 21.22
C GLY A 104 -20.53 -30.98 20.89
N ASN A 105 -19.96 -32.08 20.41
CA ASN A 105 -18.69 -32.20 19.70
C ASN A 105 -18.47 -31.07 18.67
N GLY A 106 -17.28 -30.48 18.73
CA GLY A 106 -16.75 -29.55 17.73
C GLY A 106 -15.36 -29.12 18.14
N VAL A 107 -14.37 -29.98 17.91
CA VAL A 107 -12.96 -29.67 18.15
C VAL A 107 -12.56 -28.53 17.22
N GLY A 108 -12.65 -27.30 17.72
CA GLY A 108 -12.10 -26.10 17.09
C GLY A 108 -10.58 -26.11 17.25
N GLY A 109 -9.91 -26.95 16.47
CA GLY A 109 -8.49 -26.82 16.22
C GLY A 109 -8.25 -25.55 15.41
N ASN A 110 -7.38 -24.68 15.91
CA ASN A 110 -6.93 -23.47 15.23
C ASN A 110 -6.09 -23.92 14.02
N ALA A 111 -6.74 -24.26 12.91
CA ALA A 111 -6.06 -24.72 11.70
C ALA A 111 -5.18 -23.59 11.14
N ALA A 112 -3.91 -23.90 10.87
CA ALA A 112 -2.97 -22.99 10.20
C ALA A 112 -3.60 -22.46 8.89
N GLY A 113 -3.36 -21.20 8.55
CA GLY A 113 -3.92 -20.58 7.35
C GLY A 113 -5.37 -20.10 7.43
N GLY A 114 -6.11 -20.32 8.52
CA GLY A 114 -7.53 -19.95 8.61
C GLY A 114 -7.86 -18.45 8.38
N ARG A 115 -6.91 -17.55 8.63
CA ARG A 115 -7.04 -16.10 8.34
C ARG A 115 -6.55 -15.71 6.94
N ALA A 116 -5.71 -16.54 6.33
CA ALA A 116 -5.13 -16.33 5.01
C ALA A 116 -5.93 -17.04 3.91
N LEU A 117 -6.77 -18.03 4.24
CA LEU A 117 -7.56 -18.80 3.30
C LEU A 117 -8.78 -18.01 2.82
N HIS A 118 -8.89 -17.86 1.49
CA HIS A 118 -9.97 -17.18 0.81
C HIS A 118 -10.71 -18.13 -0.13
N ARG A 119 -12.02 -17.94 -0.23
CA ARG A 119 -12.86 -18.60 -1.24
C ARG A 119 -13.71 -17.59 -1.98
N ARG A 120 -13.65 -17.57 -3.31
CA ARG A 120 -14.39 -16.59 -4.13
C ARG A 120 -14.96 -17.21 -5.40
N ALA A 121 -16.17 -16.80 -5.76
CA ALA A 121 -16.72 -17.10 -7.08
C ALA A 121 -16.19 -16.09 -8.12
N GLU A 122 -15.60 -16.62 -9.18
CA GLU A 122 -15.08 -15.87 -10.32
C GLU A 122 -15.83 -16.25 -11.61
N TYR A 123 -16.16 -15.23 -12.40
CA TYR A 123 -16.67 -15.37 -13.75
C TYR A 123 -15.69 -14.70 -14.71
N GLU A 124 -15.00 -15.49 -15.53
CA GLU A 124 -14.16 -14.99 -16.61
C GLU A 124 -14.86 -15.15 -17.95
N ALA A 125 -14.75 -14.14 -18.81
CA ALA A 125 -15.30 -14.16 -20.15
C ALA A 125 -14.49 -13.27 -21.11
N PRO A 126 -14.51 -13.53 -22.42
CA PRO A 126 -14.00 -12.60 -23.41
C PRO A 126 -14.70 -11.24 -23.32
N ALA A 127 -13.95 -10.17 -23.55
CA ALA A 127 -14.43 -8.79 -23.58
C ALA A 127 -13.85 -8.05 -24.80
N GLY A 128 -14.51 -6.96 -25.17
CA GLY A 128 -13.99 -6.02 -26.16
C GLY A 128 -12.91 -5.10 -25.57
N PRO A 129 -12.10 -4.42 -26.41
CA PRO A 129 -11.04 -3.54 -25.95
C PRO A 129 -11.54 -2.24 -25.28
N GLY A 130 -12.82 -1.91 -25.46
CA GLY A 130 -13.48 -0.75 -24.88
C GLY A 130 -14.25 -1.07 -23.59
N ARG A 131 -14.84 -0.04 -22.98
CA ARG A 131 -15.65 -0.14 -21.74
C ARG A 131 -17.16 -0.19 -22.01
N ASP A 132 -17.56 -0.57 -23.22
CA ASP A 132 -18.96 -0.67 -23.63
C ASP A 132 -19.35 -2.16 -23.65
N PRO A 133 -20.02 -2.67 -22.60
CA PRO A 133 -20.36 -4.08 -22.50
C PRO A 133 -21.22 -4.58 -23.66
N SER A 134 -22.06 -3.71 -24.25
CA SER A 134 -22.93 -4.10 -25.38
C SER A 134 -22.16 -4.57 -26.62
N ARG A 135 -20.87 -4.26 -26.71
CA ARG A 135 -19.96 -4.68 -27.78
C ARG A 135 -19.11 -5.89 -27.41
N TRP A 136 -19.24 -6.43 -26.20
CA TRP A 136 -18.48 -7.58 -25.73
C TRP A 136 -19.20 -8.88 -26.14
N PRO A 137 -18.49 -10.01 -26.32
CA PRO A 137 -19.15 -11.30 -26.56
C PRO A 137 -20.16 -11.66 -25.47
N GLU A 138 -21.27 -12.28 -25.87
CA GLU A 138 -22.29 -12.78 -24.94
C GLU A 138 -21.68 -13.78 -23.95
N SER A 139 -21.97 -13.59 -22.66
CA SER A 139 -21.48 -14.48 -21.59
C SER A 139 -22.26 -14.25 -20.29
N GLU A 140 -22.22 -15.21 -19.38
CA GLU A 140 -22.79 -15.07 -18.04
C GLU A 140 -22.19 -13.87 -17.29
N ALA A 141 -20.86 -13.67 -17.38
CA ALA A 141 -20.17 -12.55 -16.76
C ALA A 141 -20.65 -11.20 -17.30
N ARG A 142 -20.85 -11.09 -18.62
CA ARG A 142 -21.39 -9.88 -19.26
C ARG A 142 -22.83 -9.62 -18.81
N ALA A 143 -23.69 -10.63 -18.83
CA ALA A 143 -25.10 -10.49 -18.43
C ALA A 143 -25.26 -10.05 -16.97
N LEU A 144 -24.47 -10.63 -16.05
CA LEU A 144 -24.44 -10.23 -14.65
C LEU A 144 -23.97 -8.77 -14.49
N LEU A 145 -22.93 -8.38 -15.22
CA LEU A 145 -22.45 -7.01 -15.21
C LEU A 145 -23.51 -6.03 -15.73
N GLU A 146 -24.12 -6.29 -16.88
CA GLU A 146 -25.15 -5.42 -17.48
C GLU A 146 -26.39 -5.26 -16.58
N ALA A 147 -26.81 -6.32 -15.90
CA ALA A 147 -27.92 -6.30 -14.95
C ALA A 147 -27.68 -5.30 -13.81
N GLU A 148 -26.44 -5.20 -13.32
CA GLU A 148 -26.07 -4.26 -12.26
C GLU A 148 -25.84 -2.83 -12.77
N LEU A 149 -25.39 -2.67 -14.02
CA LEU A 149 -25.21 -1.35 -14.62
C LEU A 149 -26.52 -0.60 -14.84
N LYS A 150 -27.61 -1.30 -15.19
CA LYS A 150 -28.93 -0.68 -15.48
C LYS A 150 -28.83 0.49 -16.48
N GLY A 151 -27.99 0.34 -17.49
CA GLY A 151 -27.73 1.36 -18.52
C GLY A 151 -26.71 2.45 -18.15
N ALA A 152 -26.13 2.43 -16.94
CA ALA A 152 -25.07 3.34 -16.57
C ALA A 152 -23.74 3.01 -17.26
N GLU A 153 -22.95 4.05 -17.56
CA GLU A 153 -21.65 3.91 -18.22
C GLU A 153 -20.58 3.37 -17.25
N LEU A 154 -19.76 2.42 -17.73
CA LEU A 154 -18.55 1.98 -17.04
C LEU A 154 -17.43 3.02 -17.12
N ARG A 155 -16.87 3.34 -15.96
CA ARG A 155 -15.70 4.20 -15.80
C ARG A 155 -14.52 3.40 -15.26
N GLU A 156 -13.32 3.83 -15.63
CA GLU A 156 -12.10 3.30 -15.01
C GLU A 156 -11.97 3.91 -13.61
N ARG A 157 -11.93 3.05 -12.58
CA ARG A 157 -11.68 3.47 -11.19
C ARG A 157 -10.20 3.65 -10.92
N PHE A 158 -9.41 2.64 -11.26
CA PHE A 158 -7.97 2.60 -11.12
C PHE A 158 -7.39 1.47 -11.99
N VAL A 159 -6.06 1.47 -12.10
CA VAL A 159 -5.30 0.45 -12.82
C VAL A 159 -4.33 -0.23 -11.86
N LEU A 160 -4.26 -1.56 -11.91
CA LEU A 160 -3.17 -2.32 -11.30
C LEU A 160 -2.16 -2.69 -12.40
N GLN A 161 -0.91 -2.31 -12.19
CA GLN A 161 0.22 -2.82 -12.96
C GLN A 161 0.98 -3.79 -12.06
N GLN A 162 1.09 -5.04 -12.47
CA GLN A 162 1.63 -6.11 -11.65
C GLN A 162 2.78 -6.79 -12.38
N VAL A 163 3.89 -6.98 -11.66
CA VAL A 163 4.93 -7.95 -12.03
C VAL A 163 4.68 -9.17 -11.16
N ARG A 164 4.27 -10.27 -11.80
CA ARG A 164 4.00 -11.56 -11.16
C ARG A 164 5.15 -12.49 -11.42
N ARG A 165 5.72 -13.06 -10.36
CA ARG A 165 6.57 -14.25 -10.45
C ARG A 165 5.79 -15.42 -9.87
N GLU A 166 5.60 -16.47 -10.64
CA GLU A 166 4.83 -17.65 -10.20
C GLU A 166 5.54 -18.95 -10.52
N ARG A 167 5.14 -20.01 -9.82
CA ARG A 167 5.63 -21.38 -9.99
C ARG A 167 4.57 -22.37 -9.53
N ASP A 168 4.61 -23.56 -10.09
CA ASP A 168 3.75 -24.66 -9.68
C ASP A 168 4.33 -25.32 -8.42
N VAL A 169 3.47 -25.69 -7.47
CA VAL A 169 3.82 -26.49 -6.30
C VAL A 169 2.86 -27.66 -6.18
N SER A 170 3.37 -28.84 -5.85
CA SER A 170 2.56 -30.06 -5.76
C SER A 170 3.00 -31.00 -4.66
N ALA A 171 2.04 -31.68 -4.04
CA ALA A 171 2.30 -32.78 -3.10
C ALA A 171 1.07 -33.70 -3.09
N ASP A 172 1.28 -35.01 -2.89
CA ASP A 172 0.20 -35.99 -2.71
C ASP A 172 -0.92 -35.93 -3.78
N GLY A 173 -0.54 -35.72 -5.03
CA GLY A 173 -1.48 -35.60 -6.16
C GLY A 173 -2.27 -34.29 -6.23
N SER A 174 -2.01 -33.34 -5.32
CA SER A 174 -2.59 -32.00 -5.33
C SER A 174 -1.63 -31.00 -6.00
N ARG A 175 -2.19 -29.97 -6.64
CA ARG A 175 -1.45 -28.92 -7.37
C ARG A 175 -1.96 -27.53 -7.01
N ALA A 176 -1.03 -26.63 -6.71
CA ALA A 176 -1.29 -25.22 -6.51
C ALA A 176 -0.29 -24.36 -7.30
N VAL A 177 -0.63 -23.07 -7.48
CA VAL A 177 0.28 -22.07 -8.05
C VAL A 177 0.64 -21.09 -6.94
N LEU A 178 1.93 -20.99 -6.64
CA LEU A 178 2.47 -19.95 -5.76
C LEU A 178 2.87 -18.76 -6.61
N SER A 179 2.43 -17.56 -6.22
CA SER A 179 2.78 -16.31 -6.88
C SER A 179 3.26 -15.24 -5.89
N LEU A 180 4.31 -14.52 -6.29
CA LEU A 180 4.81 -13.31 -5.66
C LEU A 180 4.49 -12.14 -6.59
N ASP A 181 3.68 -11.21 -6.09
CA ASP A 181 3.15 -10.12 -6.88
C ASP A 181 3.61 -8.77 -6.35
N ARG A 182 4.37 -8.04 -7.16
CA ARG A 182 4.64 -6.61 -6.93
C ARG A 182 3.59 -5.80 -7.71
N THR A 183 2.64 -5.21 -6.98
CA THR A 183 1.47 -4.53 -7.57
C THR A 183 1.53 -3.02 -7.38
N THR A 184 1.63 -2.28 -8.48
CA THR A 184 1.56 -0.82 -8.51
C THR A 184 0.13 -0.35 -8.79
N VAL A 185 -0.40 0.51 -7.93
CA VAL A 185 -1.73 1.12 -8.10
C VAL A 185 -1.60 2.46 -8.83
N ARG A 186 -2.43 2.67 -9.86
CA ARG A 186 -2.53 3.96 -10.56
C ARG A 186 -3.93 4.52 -10.58
N LEU A 187 -4.02 5.83 -10.43
CA LEU A 187 -5.22 6.63 -10.68
C LEU A 187 -4.95 7.57 -11.85
N GLY A 188 -5.48 7.23 -13.03
CA GLY A 188 -5.11 7.87 -14.29
C GLY A 188 -3.60 7.77 -14.53
N ARG A 189 -2.94 8.92 -14.72
CA ARG A 189 -1.47 8.96 -14.89
C ARG A 189 -0.69 8.91 -13.58
N ARG A 190 -1.33 9.13 -12.43
CA ARG A 190 -0.65 9.19 -11.13
C ARG A 190 -0.42 7.79 -10.57
N ARG A 191 0.80 7.51 -10.13
CA ARG A 191 1.14 6.33 -9.33
C ARG A 191 0.78 6.61 -7.87
N LEU A 192 -0.05 5.76 -7.27
CA LEU A 192 -0.50 5.88 -5.89
C LEU A 192 0.32 5.06 -4.89
N GLY A 193 1.19 4.17 -5.38
CA GLY A 193 2.12 3.36 -4.57
C GLY A 193 2.17 1.91 -5.05
N THR A 194 2.94 1.09 -4.32
CA THR A 194 3.15 -0.33 -4.61
C THR A 194 2.90 -1.13 -3.32
N PHE A 195 2.32 -2.32 -3.46
CA PHE A 195 2.26 -3.33 -2.39
C PHE A 195 2.69 -4.69 -2.94
N GLU A 196 3.11 -5.57 -2.04
CA GLU A 196 3.56 -6.93 -2.38
C GLU A 196 2.67 -7.97 -1.70
N THR A 197 2.32 -9.02 -2.44
CA THR A 197 1.51 -10.12 -1.94
C THR A 197 2.09 -11.45 -2.36
N LEU A 198 2.02 -12.43 -1.46
CA LEU A 198 2.19 -13.84 -1.78
C LEU A 198 0.81 -14.50 -1.82
N GLU A 199 0.48 -15.16 -2.93
CA GLU A 199 -0.75 -15.93 -3.08
C GLU A 199 -0.40 -17.39 -3.41
N VAL A 200 -1.12 -18.35 -2.81
CA VAL A 200 -1.04 -19.77 -3.17
C VAL A 200 -2.43 -20.25 -3.56
N GLU A 201 -2.67 -20.45 -4.85
CA GLU A 201 -3.98 -20.79 -5.40
C GLU A 201 -4.05 -22.28 -5.73
N LEU A 202 -4.97 -23.01 -5.11
CA LEU A 202 -5.18 -24.44 -5.40
C LEU A 202 -5.83 -24.60 -6.77
N ARG A 203 -5.20 -25.38 -7.65
CA ARG A 203 -5.71 -25.70 -8.98
C ARG A 203 -6.47 -27.02 -8.99
N GLU A 204 -5.89 -28.04 -8.34
CA GLU A 204 -6.38 -29.41 -8.36
C GLU A 204 -6.05 -30.09 -7.02
N GLY A 205 -6.93 -30.98 -6.55
CA GLY A 205 -6.69 -31.81 -5.36
C GLY A 205 -7.22 -31.22 -4.04
N ASP A 206 -6.56 -31.55 -2.94
CA ASP A 206 -7.00 -31.30 -1.56
C ASP A 206 -6.40 -30.00 -0.99
N GLU A 207 -7.20 -29.28 -0.22
CA GLU A 207 -6.79 -28.09 0.55
C GLU A 207 -5.75 -28.41 1.64
N ALA A 208 -5.53 -29.69 1.97
CA ALA A 208 -4.43 -30.13 2.83
C ALA A 208 -3.06 -29.59 2.37
N LEU A 209 -2.82 -29.49 1.06
CA LEU A 209 -1.61 -28.87 0.50
C LEU A 209 -1.48 -27.41 0.93
N LEU A 210 -2.58 -26.64 0.89
CA LEU A 210 -2.59 -25.26 1.38
C LEU A 210 -2.30 -25.21 2.89
N GLY A 211 -2.84 -26.14 3.68
CA GLY A 211 -2.55 -26.24 5.12
C GLY A 211 -1.05 -26.42 5.41
N THR A 212 -0.39 -27.33 4.68
CA THR A 212 1.06 -27.57 4.79
C THR A 212 1.86 -26.32 4.43
N LEU A 213 1.55 -25.69 3.30
CA LEU A 213 2.23 -24.48 2.83
C LEU A 213 2.02 -23.30 3.79
N ALA A 214 0.79 -23.10 4.29
CA ALA A 214 0.47 -22.07 5.26
C ALA A 214 1.28 -22.22 6.55
N GLY A 215 1.39 -23.45 7.08
CA GLY A 215 2.16 -23.72 8.29
C GLY A 215 3.64 -23.32 8.17
N ARG A 216 4.28 -23.62 7.02
CA ARG A 216 5.68 -23.24 6.78
C ARG A 216 5.85 -21.74 6.58
N LEU A 217 4.99 -21.14 5.78
CA LEU A 217 5.03 -19.70 5.52
C LEU A 217 4.85 -18.92 6.83
N GLU A 218 3.84 -19.24 7.63
CA GLU A 218 3.57 -18.56 8.90
C GLU A 218 4.67 -18.82 9.95
N ALA A 219 5.23 -20.03 10.01
CA ALA A 219 6.34 -20.34 10.93
C ALA A 219 7.63 -19.57 10.63
N SER A 220 7.81 -19.07 9.39
CA SER A 220 8.98 -18.28 9.01
C SER A 220 9.01 -16.89 9.66
N GLY A 221 7.85 -16.34 10.03
CA GLY A 221 7.72 -14.95 10.47
C GLY A 221 7.95 -13.91 9.36
N LEU A 222 8.06 -14.33 8.09
CA LEU A 222 8.29 -13.45 6.93
C LEU A 222 6.99 -13.00 6.24
N VAL A 223 5.85 -13.57 6.64
CA VAL A 223 4.54 -13.28 6.03
C VAL A 223 3.50 -12.94 7.09
N ASP A 224 2.57 -12.07 6.72
CA ASP A 224 1.38 -11.75 7.51
C ASP A 224 0.11 -12.09 6.72
N PRO A 225 -0.89 -12.76 7.30
CA PRO A 225 -2.16 -13.02 6.62
C PRO A 225 -2.81 -11.73 6.10
N GLN A 226 -3.19 -11.72 4.82
CA GLN A 226 -3.74 -10.54 4.17
C GLN A 226 -5.21 -10.75 3.78
N PRO A 227 -6.16 -10.34 4.64
CA PRO A 227 -7.57 -10.59 4.39
C PRO A 227 -8.18 -9.72 3.28
N ALA A 228 -7.49 -8.64 2.88
CA ALA A 228 -7.94 -7.74 1.82
C ALA A 228 -7.50 -8.23 0.44
N SER A 229 -8.41 -8.23 -0.53
CA SER A 229 -8.05 -8.48 -1.93
C SER A 229 -7.19 -7.34 -2.50
N LYS A 230 -6.47 -7.61 -3.60
CA LYS A 230 -5.71 -6.58 -4.33
C LYS A 230 -6.57 -5.38 -4.73
N GLU A 231 -7.82 -5.63 -5.10
CA GLU A 231 -8.80 -4.58 -5.39
C GLU A 231 -9.08 -3.71 -4.15
N GLN A 232 -9.27 -4.33 -2.98
CA GLN A 232 -9.55 -3.62 -1.73
C GLN A 232 -8.34 -2.81 -1.25
N LEU A 233 -7.13 -3.35 -1.38
CA LEU A 233 -5.88 -2.64 -1.10
C LEU A 233 -5.73 -1.43 -2.00
N ALA A 234 -5.96 -1.60 -3.30
CA ALA A 234 -5.91 -0.50 -4.25
C ALA A 234 -6.99 0.55 -4.00
N GLN A 235 -8.22 0.13 -3.66
CA GLN A 235 -9.30 1.05 -3.31
C GLN A 235 -8.95 1.87 -2.06
N ALA A 236 -8.35 1.26 -1.04
CA ALA A 236 -7.89 1.97 0.15
C ALA A 236 -6.85 3.05 -0.20
N MET A 237 -5.92 2.75 -1.13
CA MET A 237 -4.95 3.73 -1.63
C MET A 237 -5.61 4.86 -2.43
N VAL A 238 -6.63 4.55 -3.24
CA VAL A 238 -7.42 5.55 -3.98
C VAL A 238 -8.17 6.46 -3.01
N ASP A 239 -8.82 5.89 -1.99
CA ASP A 239 -9.57 6.65 -1.00
C ASP A 239 -8.65 7.55 -0.17
N ALA A 240 -7.49 7.03 0.25
CA ALA A 240 -6.46 7.84 0.91
C ALA A 240 -5.99 8.99 0.01
N ALA A 241 -5.69 8.72 -1.27
CA ALA A 241 -5.25 9.74 -2.21
C ALA A 241 -6.29 10.83 -2.49
N ARG A 242 -7.59 10.50 -2.41
CA ARG A 242 -8.70 11.46 -2.57
C ARG A 242 -8.92 12.34 -1.35
N ARG A 243 -8.52 11.89 -0.16
CA ARG A 243 -8.56 12.70 1.08
C ARG A 243 -7.45 13.74 1.14
N LEU A 244 -6.36 13.54 0.39
CA LEU A 244 -5.23 14.46 0.41
C LEU A 244 -5.60 15.79 -0.25
N PRO A 245 -5.24 16.93 0.38
CA PRO A 245 -5.42 18.23 -0.26
C PRO A 245 -4.57 18.33 -1.54
N PRO A 246 -5.02 19.09 -2.55
CA PRO A 246 -4.20 19.36 -3.72
C PRO A 246 -2.90 20.05 -3.30
N VAL A 247 -1.78 19.72 -3.95
CA VAL A 247 -0.49 20.33 -3.64
C VAL A 247 -0.43 21.73 -4.26
N PRO A 248 -0.42 22.81 -3.46
CA PRO A 248 -0.41 24.15 -4.02
C PRO A 248 1.01 24.54 -4.47
N SER A 249 1.08 25.38 -5.50
CA SER A 249 2.34 25.92 -6.05
C SER A 249 2.99 26.92 -5.09
N SER A 250 2.18 27.71 -4.38
CA SER A 250 2.60 28.65 -3.33
C SER A 250 1.69 28.54 -2.09
N PRO A 251 2.13 29.07 -0.93
CA PRO A 251 1.30 29.10 0.28
C PRO A 251 0.06 30.01 0.20
N GLY A 252 0.02 31.00 -0.71
CA GLY A 252 -1.07 31.98 -0.78
C GLY A 252 -1.13 32.93 0.43
N ILE A 253 0.03 33.31 0.98
CA ILE A 253 0.13 34.29 2.07
C ILE A 253 -0.20 35.68 1.53
N THR A 254 -0.95 36.46 2.30
CA THR A 254 -1.24 37.88 2.03
C THR A 254 -0.64 38.78 3.12
N PRO A 255 -0.36 40.07 2.82
CA PRO A 255 0.11 41.03 3.83
C PRO A 255 -0.86 41.20 5.02
N GLU A 256 -2.14 40.94 4.79
CA GLU A 256 -3.23 41.06 5.76
C GLU A 256 -3.35 39.84 6.68
N ASP A 257 -2.73 38.71 6.32
CA ASP A 257 -2.77 37.50 7.13
C ASP A 257 -2.16 37.76 8.51
N PRO A 258 -2.82 37.33 9.60
CA PRO A 258 -2.16 37.14 10.89
C PRO A 258 -0.94 36.22 10.73
N LEU A 259 0.12 36.43 11.51
CA LEU A 259 1.34 35.62 11.43
C LEU A 259 1.06 34.10 11.63
N ALA A 260 0.09 33.77 12.49
CA ALA A 260 -0.40 32.41 12.68
C ALA A 260 -1.15 31.84 11.45
N GLU A 261 -1.85 32.65 10.67
CA GLU A 261 -2.48 32.22 9.42
C GLU A 261 -1.42 31.99 8.33
N ALA A 262 -0.46 32.91 8.20
CA ALA A 262 0.64 32.78 7.28
C ALA A 262 1.45 31.50 7.54
N GLY A 263 1.76 31.22 8.82
CA GLY A 263 2.40 29.98 9.22
C GLY A 263 1.59 28.74 8.84
N ARG A 264 0.27 28.73 9.11
CA ARG A 264 -0.59 27.58 8.77
C ARG A 264 -0.64 27.33 7.26
N LYS A 265 -0.72 28.37 6.44
CA LYS A 265 -0.66 28.26 4.97
C LYS A 265 0.66 27.62 4.48
N VAL A 266 1.80 28.02 5.06
CA VAL A 266 3.11 27.41 4.75
C VAL A 266 3.16 25.94 5.15
N LEU A 267 2.69 25.63 6.36
CA LEU A 267 2.66 24.26 6.89
C LEU A 267 1.72 23.38 6.06
N ALA A 268 0.53 23.87 5.68
CA ALA A 268 -0.44 23.18 4.84
C ALA A 268 0.16 22.78 3.48
N MET A 269 0.81 23.73 2.81
CA MET A 269 1.48 23.47 1.53
C MET A 269 2.54 22.37 1.67
N HIS A 270 3.41 22.46 2.68
CA HIS A 270 4.47 21.48 2.85
C HIS A 270 3.96 20.12 3.35
N LEU A 271 2.88 20.08 4.12
CA LEU A 271 2.19 18.85 4.48
C LEU A 271 1.62 18.16 3.24
N ALA A 272 0.93 18.90 2.36
CA ALA A 272 0.44 18.37 1.09
C ALA A 272 1.59 17.81 0.23
N ARG A 273 2.73 18.52 0.16
CA ARG A 273 3.94 18.06 -0.54
C ARG A 273 4.49 16.78 0.08
N MET A 274 4.57 16.68 1.40
CA MET A 274 5.02 15.48 2.12
C MET A 274 4.12 14.29 1.80
N LEU A 275 2.81 14.43 2.01
CA LEU A 275 1.83 13.35 1.82
C LEU A 275 1.72 12.92 0.35
N SER A 276 1.93 13.84 -0.60
CA SER A 276 1.95 13.49 -2.03
C SER A 276 3.10 12.54 -2.42
N ARG A 277 4.16 12.48 -1.61
CA ARG A 277 5.38 11.68 -1.83
C ARG A 277 5.42 10.41 -1.00
N GLU A 278 4.59 10.31 0.04
CA GLU A 278 4.61 9.19 0.98
C GLU A 278 4.51 7.84 0.28
N ALA A 279 3.53 7.64 -0.59
CA ALA A 279 3.37 6.41 -1.35
C ALA A 279 4.62 5.97 -2.12
N GLY A 280 5.29 6.93 -2.77
CA GLY A 280 6.54 6.68 -3.49
C GLY A 280 7.68 6.35 -2.53
N SER A 281 7.78 7.08 -1.42
CA SER A 281 8.77 6.82 -0.37
C SER A 281 8.59 5.43 0.28
N ARG A 282 7.34 4.99 0.48
CA ARG A 282 7.01 3.64 0.95
C ARG A 282 7.48 2.59 -0.03
N SER A 283 7.19 2.76 -1.32
CA SER A 283 7.59 1.78 -2.34
C SER A 283 9.10 1.65 -2.53
N GLY A 284 9.85 2.74 -2.33
CA GLY A 284 11.28 2.76 -2.61
C GLY A 284 11.68 2.74 -4.10
N ASP A 285 10.70 2.69 -5.02
CA ASP A 285 10.92 2.57 -6.47
C ASP A 285 11.63 3.80 -7.08
N ASP A 286 11.39 4.99 -6.52
CA ASP A 286 12.06 6.24 -6.94
C ASP A 286 12.66 6.93 -5.71
N MET A 287 14.00 7.05 -5.67
CA MET A 287 14.71 7.74 -4.59
C MET A 287 14.34 9.23 -4.49
N GLU A 288 13.85 9.84 -5.57
CA GLU A 288 13.38 11.22 -5.56
C GLU A 288 12.15 11.42 -4.68
N ASP A 289 11.30 10.39 -4.49
CA ASP A 289 10.16 10.52 -3.60
C ASP A 289 10.61 10.61 -2.14
N VAL A 290 11.56 9.77 -1.70
CA VAL A 290 12.21 9.89 -0.37
C VAL A 290 12.88 11.26 -0.22
N HIS A 291 13.63 11.70 -1.23
CA HIS A 291 14.27 13.01 -1.22
C HIS A 291 13.25 14.15 -1.06
N LYS A 292 12.19 14.17 -1.86
CA LYS A 292 11.17 15.23 -1.85
C LYS A 292 10.33 15.22 -0.58
N MET A 293 9.98 14.04 -0.04
CA MET A 293 9.30 13.92 1.25
C MET A 293 10.18 14.45 2.39
N ARG A 294 11.49 14.13 2.37
CA ARG A 294 12.47 14.67 3.33
C ARG A 294 12.62 16.18 3.22
N VAL A 295 12.67 16.73 2.00
CA VAL A 295 12.70 18.18 1.77
C VAL A 295 11.47 18.86 2.36
N ALA A 296 10.26 18.33 2.10
CA ALA A 296 9.02 18.87 2.64
C ALA A 296 9.01 18.85 4.18
N THR A 297 9.41 17.73 4.78
CA THR A 297 9.52 17.58 6.24
C THR A 297 10.52 18.59 6.84
N ARG A 298 11.69 18.74 6.23
CA ARG A 298 12.70 19.74 6.65
C ARG A 298 12.17 21.17 6.54
N ARG A 299 11.43 21.50 5.48
CA ARG A 299 10.82 22.83 5.28
C ARG A 299 9.75 23.10 6.33
N MET A 300 8.92 22.11 6.72
CA MET A 300 7.98 22.28 7.84
C MET A 300 8.70 22.55 9.16
N ARG A 301 9.79 21.83 9.45
CA ARG A 301 10.59 22.10 10.65
C ARG A 301 11.22 23.50 10.65
N ALA A 302 11.65 23.99 9.49
CA ALA A 302 12.14 25.36 9.34
C ALA A 302 11.00 26.38 9.54
N ALA A 303 9.82 26.13 8.99
CA ALA A 303 8.65 26.98 9.18
C ALA A 303 8.25 27.05 10.67
N TRP A 304 8.28 25.93 11.40
CA TRP A 304 8.05 25.95 12.84
C TRP A 304 9.02 26.87 13.59
N ARG A 305 10.31 26.92 13.23
CA ARG A 305 11.26 27.87 13.85
C ARG A 305 10.94 29.34 13.60
N VAL A 306 10.22 29.65 12.53
CA VAL A 306 9.83 31.02 12.17
C VAL A 306 8.52 31.40 12.85
N PHE A 307 7.56 30.48 12.90
CA PHE A 307 6.19 30.76 13.32
C PHE A 307 5.83 30.23 14.71
N GLU A 308 6.73 29.55 15.44
CA GLU A 308 6.38 28.86 16.70
C GLU A 308 5.75 29.78 17.75
N ASP A 309 6.23 31.02 17.88
CA ASP A 309 5.73 32.00 18.84
C ASP A 309 4.29 32.46 18.55
N ALA A 310 3.81 32.25 17.33
CA ALA A 310 2.42 32.53 16.96
C ALA A 310 1.43 31.45 17.45
N TYR A 311 1.92 30.33 17.99
CA TYR A 311 1.10 29.19 18.43
C TYR A 311 1.35 28.80 19.88
N ARG A 312 0.39 28.06 20.45
CA ARG A 312 0.54 27.48 21.80
C ARG A 312 1.79 26.57 21.88
N PRO A 313 2.76 26.82 22.79
CA PRO A 313 4.05 26.13 22.81
C PRO A 313 3.96 24.60 22.90
N LYS A 314 3.01 24.08 23.69
CA LYS A 314 2.81 22.63 23.85
C LYS A 314 2.42 21.95 22.53
N ARG A 315 1.62 22.63 21.70
CA ARG A 315 1.15 22.10 20.41
C ARG A 315 2.28 22.12 19.38
N ALA A 316 3.01 23.23 19.27
CA ALA A 316 4.19 23.33 18.40
C ALA A 316 5.23 22.25 18.72
N LYS A 317 5.57 22.06 20.00
CA LYS A 317 6.53 21.03 20.45
C LYS A 317 6.11 19.61 20.04
N ARG A 318 4.81 19.28 20.14
CA ARG A 318 4.28 17.97 19.71
C ARG A 318 4.50 17.75 18.20
N TYR A 319 4.08 18.70 17.36
CA TYR A 319 4.25 18.57 15.90
C TYR A 319 5.71 18.51 15.48
N VAL A 320 6.58 19.30 16.10
CA VAL A 320 8.02 19.29 15.80
C VAL A 320 8.66 17.95 16.18
N ALA A 321 8.21 17.30 17.26
CA ALA A 321 8.69 15.98 17.66
C ALA A 321 8.32 14.91 16.62
N GLU A 322 7.07 14.87 16.16
CA GLU A 322 6.61 13.94 15.13
C GLU A 322 7.33 14.17 13.80
N LEU A 323 7.47 15.44 13.37
CA LEU A 323 8.25 15.79 12.18
C LEU A 323 9.72 15.39 12.29
N LYS A 324 10.30 15.38 13.51
CA LYS A 324 11.68 14.92 13.74
C LYS A 324 11.78 13.41 13.58
N ALA A 325 10.81 12.64 14.07
CA ALA A 325 10.77 11.19 13.90
C ALA A 325 10.68 10.81 12.40
N VAL A 326 9.76 11.44 11.67
CA VAL A 326 9.62 11.24 10.21
C VAL A 326 10.91 11.65 9.47
N ALA A 327 11.51 12.78 9.82
CA ALA A 327 12.75 13.24 9.19
C ALA A 327 13.95 12.33 9.45
N ALA A 328 14.02 11.70 10.64
CA ALA A 328 15.08 10.76 10.98
C ALA A 328 14.96 9.46 10.15
N ALA A 329 13.75 8.90 10.07
CA ALA A 329 13.49 7.71 9.27
C ALA A 329 13.79 7.94 7.77
N LEU A 330 13.33 9.07 7.21
CA LEU A 330 13.66 9.47 5.84
C LEU A 330 15.17 9.74 5.63
N GLY A 331 15.86 10.20 6.66
CA GLY A 331 17.30 10.43 6.64
C GLY A 331 18.09 9.14 6.45
N GLY A 332 17.76 8.11 7.23
CA GLY A 332 18.43 6.80 7.14
C GLY A 332 18.41 6.21 5.72
N VAL A 333 17.28 6.32 5.01
CA VAL A 333 17.18 5.88 3.61
C VAL A 333 17.95 6.80 2.67
N ARG A 334 17.73 8.13 2.78
CA ARG A 334 18.31 9.09 1.83
C ARG A 334 19.83 9.14 1.89
N ASP A 335 20.42 9.02 3.07
CA ASP A 335 21.86 9.06 3.24
C ASP A 335 22.51 7.87 2.50
N LEU A 336 21.89 6.69 2.56
CA LEU A 336 22.31 5.52 1.79
C LEU A 336 22.05 5.67 0.28
N ASP A 337 20.93 6.29 -0.13
CA ASP A 337 20.71 6.63 -1.55
C ASP A 337 21.84 7.54 -2.10
N VAL A 338 22.30 8.52 -1.31
CA VAL A 338 23.42 9.40 -1.72
C VAL A 338 24.71 8.59 -1.85
N LEU A 339 25.05 7.78 -0.84
CA LEU A 339 26.26 6.97 -0.83
C LEU A 339 26.31 5.98 -2.00
N LEU A 340 25.20 5.28 -2.26
CA LEU A 340 25.06 4.37 -3.40
C LEU A 340 25.20 5.10 -4.74
N GLY A 341 24.65 6.31 -4.87
CA GLY A 341 24.83 7.14 -6.05
C GLY A 341 26.29 7.56 -6.28
N HIS A 342 26.99 7.98 -5.22
CA HIS A 342 28.40 8.39 -5.30
C HIS A 342 29.33 7.22 -5.66
N VAL A 343 29.18 6.05 -5.02
CA VAL A 343 30.03 4.89 -5.31
C VAL A 343 29.77 4.34 -6.70
N GLY A 344 28.52 4.36 -7.19
CA GLY A 344 28.21 3.99 -8.57
C GLY A 344 28.86 4.92 -9.59
N GLY A 345 28.83 6.23 -9.33
CA GLY A 345 29.52 7.22 -10.16
C GLY A 345 31.04 7.05 -10.16
N TYR A 346 31.62 6.72 -9.01
CA TYR A 346 33.05 6.46 -8.86
C TYR A 346 33.49 5.16 -9.56
N GLY A 347 32.75 4.06 -9.41
CA GLY A 347 33.01 2.83 -10.16
C GLY A 347 32.95 3.04 -11.67
N ALA A 348 31.98 3.86 -12.14
CA ALA A 348 31.89 4.23 -13.55
C ALA A 348 33.01 5.15 -14.04
N SER A 349 33.67 5.93 -13.17
CA SER A 349 34.90 6.65 -13.55
C SER A 349 36.10 5.73 -13.63
N LEU A 350 36.27 4.81 -12.68
CA LEU A 350 37.36 3.82 -12.70
C LEU A 350 37.31 2.96 -13.96
N ALA A 351 36.12 2.51 -14.37
CA ALA A 351 35.93 1.71 -15.59
C ALA A 351 36.26 2.47 -16.89
N ARG A 352 36.22 3.81 -16.89
CA ARG A 352 36.48 4.65 -18.08
C ARG A 352 37.95 5.03 -18.23
N GLU A 353 38.72 5.04 -17.15
CA GLU A 353 40.11 5.54 -17.14
C GLU A 353 41.15 4.52 -17.63
N GLY A 354 40.73 3.32 -18.05
CA GLY A 354 41.44 2.58 -19.10
C GLY A 354 42.71 1.80 -18.72
N ASP A 355 43.12 1.75 -17.45
CA ASP A 355 44.20 0.85 -16.99
C ASP A 355 43.62 -0.29 -16.12
N GLY A 356 43.18 -1.36 -16.78
CA GLY A 356 43.31 -2.73 -16.26
C GLY A 356 42.49 -3.19 -15.05
N ASP A 357 41.72 -2.35 -14.35
CA ASP A 357 41.21 -2.74 -13.03
C ASP A 357 39.69 -2.95 -12.98
N ALA A 358 39.19 -3.84 -13.84
CA ALA A 358 37.86 -4.44 -13.66
C ALA A 358 37.72 -5.07 -12.26
N ASP A 359 38.84 -5.55 -11.70
CA ASP A 359 38.96 -6.05 -10.33
C ASP A 359 38.79 -4.95 -9.27
N ALA A 360 39.29 -3.73 -9.47
CA ALA A 360 39.04 -2.62 -8.55
C ALA A 360 37.57 -2.17 -8.52
N ALA A 361 36.89 -2.16 -9.67
CA ALA A 361 35.45 -1.89 -9.71
C ALA A 361 34.65 -3.01 -9.01
N ALA A 362 35.01 -4.27 -9.27
CA ALA A 362 34.44 -5.44 -8.59
C ALA A 362 34.77 -5.46 -7.09
N GLY A 363 35.90 -4.88 -6.66
CA GLY A 363 36.29 -4.74 -5.26
C GLY A 363 35.32 -3.89 -4.43
N LEU A 364 34.49 -3.07 -5.07
CA LEU A 364 33.43 -2.29 -4.43
C LEU A 364 32.13 -3.07 -4.23
N ASP A 365 31.95 -4.22 -4.91
CA ASP A 365 30.70 -4.99 -4.86
C ASP A 365 30.30 -5.43 -3.44
N PRO A 366 31.21 -5.90 -2.57
CA PRO A 366 30.85 -6.24 -1.19
C PRO A 366 30.30 -5.03 -0.41
N LEU A 367 30.88 -3.84 -0.62
CA LEU A 367 30.44 -2.60 0.01
C LEU A 367 29.06 -2.16 -0.53
N VAL A 368 28.88 -2.19 -1.84
CA VAL A 368 27.60 -1.89 -2.49
C VAL A 368 26.51 -2.84 -2.02
N ALA A 369 26.80 -4.15 -1.95
CA ALA A 369 25.87 -5.15 -1.45
C ALA A 369 25.50 -4.90 0.03
N HIS A 370 26.48 -4.54 0.86
CA HIS A 370 26.25 -4.18 2.26
C HIS A 370 25.34 -2.94 2.38
N TRP A 371 25.63 -1.86 1.64
CA TRP A 371 24.81 -0.64 1.67
C TRP A 371 23.40 -0.84 1.09
N ARG A 372 23.23 -1.70 0.08
CA ARG A 372 21.90 -2.07 -0.42
C ARG A 372 21.07 -2.76 0.67
N ARG A 373 21.65 -3.71 1.42
CA ARG A 373 20.98 -4.33 2.56
C ARG A 373 20.66 -3.32 3.67
N ALA A 374 21.61 -2.46 4.02
CA ALA A 374 21.39 -1.41 5.01
C ALA A 374 20.28 -0.44 4.57
N ARG A 375 20.18 -0.13 3.27
CA ARG A 375 19.16 0.76 2.72
C ARG A 375 17.78 0.12 2.85
N GLU A 376 17.68 -1.18 2.57
CA GLU A 376 16.42 -1.90 2.71
C GLU A 376 15.97 -1.95 4.17
N GLN A 377 16.87 -2.24 5.11
CA GLN A 377 16.58 -2.17 6.55
C GLN A 377 16.14 -0.77 6.99
N ALA A 378 16.78 0.28 6.48
CA ALA A 378 16.36 1.67 6.75
C ALA A 378 14.97 1.96 6.15
N ARG A 379 14.67 1.42 4.97
CA ARG A 379 13.36 1.55 4.31
C ARG A 379 12.28 0.83 5.08
N GLU A 380 12.52 -0.38 5.58
CA GLU A 380 11.58 -1.05 6.49
C GLU A 380 11.34 -0.22 7.76
N GLY A 381 12.39 0.39 8.31
CA GLY A 381 12.27 1.34 9.43
C GLY A 381 11.40 2.55 9.10
N LEU A 382 11.53 3.09 7.88
CA LEU A 382 10.65 4.13 7.36
C LEU A 382 9.20 3.64 7.25
N ILE A 383 8.96 2.47 6.66
CA ILE A 383 7.62 1.89 6.51
C ILE A 383 6.99 1.69 7.89
N ARG A 384 7.69 1.07 8.85
CA ARG A 384 7.21 0.92 10.24
C ARG A 384 6.86 2.25 10.89
N THR A 385 7.65 3.30 10.64
CA THR A 385 7.35 4.66 11.13
C THR A 385 6.05 5.18 10.52
N LEU A 386 5.88 5.04 9.20
CA LEU A 386 4.72 5.52 8.46
C LEU A 386 3.46 4.65 8.62
N ASP A 387 3.58 3.42 9.13
CA ASP A 387 2.47 2.53 9.54
C ASP A 387 2.09 2.67 11.02
N SER A 388 2.88 3.44 11.78
CA SER A 388 2.62 3.59 13.21
C SER A 388 1.32 4.35 13.48
N ALA A 389 0.58 3.92 14.51
CA ALA A 389 -0.60 4.65 14.97
C ALA A 389 -0.28 6.11 15.35
N ALA A 390 0.94 6.37 15.84
CA ALA A 390 1.43 7.71 16.14
C ALA A 390 1.51 8.58 14.87
N TYR A 391 2.07 8.05 13.78
CA TYR A 391 2.14 8.77 12.50
C TYR A 391 0.75 9.07 11.94
N HIS A 392 -0.16 8.09 11.94
CA HIS A 392 -1.53 8.30 11.46
C HIS A 392 -2.26 9.35 12.29
N ALA A 393 -2.21 9.25 13.62
CA ALA A 393 -2.81 10.23 14.52
C ALA A 393 -2.20 11.63 14.36
N PHE A 394 -0.88 11.70 14.11
CA PHE A 394 -0.19 12.95 13.79
C PHE A 394 -0.71 13.55 12.48
N VAL A 395 -0.76 12.77 11.39
CA VAL A 395 -1.21 13.27 10.09
C VAL A 395 -2.65 13.76 10.14
N ASP A 396 -3.55 13.01 10.80
CA ASP A 396 -4.96 13.39 10.93
C ASP A 396 -5.13 14.69 11.73
N ASP A 397 -4.52 14.77 12.93
CA ASP A 397 -4.55 15.97 13.80
C ASP A 397 -3.90 17.18 13.09
N TYR A 398 -2.84 16.94 12.32
CA TYR A 398 -2.11 17.99 11.64
C TYR A 398 -2.82 18.50 10.38
N LEU A 399 -3.51 17.62 9.64
CA LEU A 399 -4.41 18.00 8.55
C LEU A 399 -5.56 18.89 9.07
N GLU A 400 -6.18 18.50 10.19
CA GLU A 400 -7.22 19.31 10.83
C GLU A 400 -6.68 20.67 11.28
N PHE A 401 -5.51 20.69 11.91
CA PHE A 401 -4.86 21.92 12.38
C PHE A 401 -4.58 22.90 11.24
N VAL A 402 -3.99 22.44 10.13
CA VAL A 402 -3.65 23.35 9.03
C VAL A 402 -4.87 23.79 8.22
N ALA A 403 -5.97 23.03 8.24
CA ALA A 403 -7.21 23.36 7.55
C ALA A 403 -8.12 24.33 8.34
N THR A 404 -7.94 24.42 9.67
CA THR A 404 -8.85 25.18 10.54
C THR A 404 -8.32 26.59 10.82
N ALA A 405 -9.05 27.61 10.36
CA ALA A 405 -8.77 29.02 10.64
C ALA A 405 -8.69 29.28 12.17
N GLY A 406 -7.73 30.10 12.60
CA GLY A 406 -7.47 30.41 14.02
C GLY A 406 -6.98 29.24 14.90
N ALA A 407 -6.84 28.00 14.39
CA ALA A 407 -6.49 26.86 15.23
C ALA A 407 -5.12 27.00 15.90
N GLY A 408 -5.09 26.80 17.22
CA GLY A 408 -3.85 26.78 18.01
C GLY A 408 -3.09 28.10 18.12
N GLY A 409 -3.60 29.18 17.51
CA GLY A 409 -3.03 30.51 17.58
C GLY A 409 -3.06 31.08 19.00
N VAL A 410 -2.03 31.83 19.35
CA VAL A 410 -2.04 32.65 20.57
C VAL A 410 -2.94 33.87 20.31
N GLN A 411 -3.75 34.27 21.29
CA GLN A 411 -4.50 35.52 21.18
C GLN A 411 -3.51 36.69 21.25
N VAL A 412 -3.54 37.54 20.24
CA VAL A 412 -2.69 38.73 20.18
C VAL A 412 -3.49 39.92 20.69
N GLU A 413 -2.89 40.76 21.54
CA GLU A 413 -3.51 41.98 22.03
C GLU A 413 -3.84 42.93 20.87
N ALA A 414 -4.94 43.69 20.98
CA ALA A 414 -5.51 44.48 19.89
C ALA A 414 -4.56 45.53 19.27
N ASN A 415 -3.48 45.90 19.98
CA ASN A 415 -2.53 46.94 19.58
C ASN A 415 -1.12 46.42 19.24
N ALA A 416 -0.91 45.10 19.20
CA ALA A 416 0.40 44.53 18.86
C ALA A 416 0.52 44.23 17.35
N PRO A 417 1.71 44.44 16.73
CA PRO A 417 1.96 44.07 15.34
C PRO A 417 1.76 42.56 15.19
N SER A 418 0.76 42.16 14.41
CA SER A 418 0.25 40.78 14.37
C SER A 418 0.09 40.23 12.96
N ARG A 419 0.18 41.09 11.94
CA ARG A 419 0.07 40.73 10.54
C ARG A 419 1.44 40.55 9.91
N VAL A 420 1.46 39.86 8.78
CA VAL A 420 2.68 39.67 7.98
C VAL A 420 3.35 41.01 7.68
N ARG A 421 2.58 42.01 7.20
CA ARG A 421 3.12 43.34 6.87
C ARG A 421 3.72 44.11 8.06
N ASP A 422 3.36 43.74 9.29
CA ASP A 422 3.83 44.43 10.49
C ASP A 422 5.13 43.80 11.03
N THR A 423 5.48 42.59 10.56
CA THR A 423 6.54 41.74 11.14
C THR A 423 7.57 41.26 10.12
N ALA A 424 7.25 41.32 8.83
CA ALA A 424 8.14 40.97 7.73
C ALA A 424 8.27 42.15 6.75
N PRO A 425 9.50 42.55 6.38
CA PRO A 425 9.75 43.70 5.50
C PRO A 425 9.31 43.50 4.05
#